data_AF-A0A3A5QUY6-F1
#
_entry.id   AF-A0A3A5QUY6-F1
#
_cell.length_a   1.000
_cell.length_b   1.000
_cell.length_c   1.000
_cell.angle_alpha   90.00
_cell.angle_beta   90.00
_cell.angle_gamma   90.00
#
_symmetry.space_group_name_H-M   'P 1'
#
loop_
_entity.id
_entity.type
_entity.pdbx_description
1 polymer ?
#
loop_
_entity_poly.entity_id
_entity_poly.type
_entity_poly.pdbx_seq_one_letter_code
_entity_poly.pdbx_strand_id
1 'polypeptide(L)'
;MKKRYVKIMFLSMALLVISTAATYAVQPKDEPKETVQTPTDEHLPSLTINGTNESSSFFVDSKALPGKEITITAPNGFTVTPTIIPANSGKQKVTVTLNSTKILTEGKIILRSGDTRSYVSVKGYGTELPVKEIAASPVYMKGNDTEFTKKFTPNTKGYTIEFRIKTDDSEKSFYPYFVNEKGYGFKAYITSNEIGLFNAYKKEINNPATNGKTGGKGKFYNNDGQAHTYRFAITPDNRAFIYRDGIPVDSVRIMDYAPQPYFAGEVGEAVENLLKNPNFEGEFDINPETKLATRIEGWDIVIGDRWNSEQQILPEEIDNNQDLDNHIFEIRPYKWATGWSDGILMQVVDVAPNETYTLSALLKGGIAKKEGKLTGKMIIEEVEDPEKKVITEIASDNWETYSMDYTTSATCKQIRVSFTVGRGGWGNDISAVCVDNAKLTGVSRTYSPKFGFVDNTADIEYFTIDESGAYAPMQPTITINLPSK
;
A
#
# COMPACT_ATOMS: atom_id res chain seq x y z
N MET A 1 5.58 54.41 -15.11
CA MET A 1 7.00 54.71 -15.43
C MET A 1 7.77 53.41 -15.50
N LYS A 2 8.22 53.01 -16.70
CA LYS A 2 9.07 51.83 -16.96
C LYS A 2 10.53 52.31 -16.99
N LYS A 3 11.46 51.62 -16.32
CA LYS A 3 12.88 51.68 -16.67
C LYS A 3 13.45 50.26 -16.76
N ARG A 4 13.84 49.92 -17.99
CA ARG A 4 14.70 48.81 -18.39
C ARG A 4 16.15 49.22 -18.12
N TYR A 5 17.01 48.26 -17.75
CA TYR A 5 18.44 48.34 -18.05
C TYR A 5 18.95 46.99 -18.55
N VAL A 6 19.81 47.09 -19.57
CA VAL A 6 20.33 46.03 -20.44
C VAL A 6 21.76 45.70 -20.05
N LYS A 7 22.12 44.41 -20.25
CA LYS A 7 23.42 43.72 -20.27
C LYS A 7 24.66 44.57 -20.60
N ILE A 8 25.78 44.25 -19.96
CA ILE A 8 27.11 44.13 -20.62
C ILE A 8 27.89 42.95 -20.00
N MET A 9 28.30 41.99 -20.83
CA MET A 9 29.33 40.98 -20.55
C MET A 9 30.71 41.58 -20.85
N PHE A 10 31.72 41.30 -20.02
CA PHE A 10 33.12 41.38 -20.46
C PHE A 10 33.90 40.18 -19.90
N LEU A 11 34.47 39.42 -20.84
CA LEU A 11 35.43 38.35 -20.68
C LEU A 11 36.82 38.98 -20.84
N SER A 12 37.74 38.82 -19.89
CA SER A 12 39.16 39.08 -20.15
C SER A 12 40.03 38.07 -19.42
N MET A 13 40.70 37.26 -20.24
CA MET A 13 41.69 36.26 -19.89
C MET A 13 43.05 36.95 -19.80
N ALA A 14 43.77 36.79 -18.68
CA ALA A 14 45.17 37.18 -18.56
C ALA A 14 45.93 36.10 -17.79
N LEU A 15 46.77 35.37 -18.54
CA LEU A 15 47.80 34.47 -18.02
C LEU A 15 48.93 35.32 -17.42
N LEU A 16 49.37 35.01 -16.21
CA LEU A 16 50.67 35.42 -15.72
C LEU A 16 51.40 34.20 -15.15
N VAL A 17 52.47 33.81 -15.83
CA VAL A 17 53.42 32.78 -15.40
C VAL A 17 54.52 33.47 -14.61
N ILE A 18 54.73 33.08 -13.36
CA ILE A 18 55.97 33.38 -12.62
C ILE A 18 56.42 32.09 -11.94
N SER A 19 57.63 31.65 -12.30
CA SER A 19 58.35 30.52 -11.73
C SER A 19 59.35 31.01 -10.68
N THR A 20 59.31 30.45 -9.47
CA THR A 20 60.47 30.38 -8.57
C THR A 20 60.44 29.05 -7.81
N ALA A 21 61.51 28.28 -7.91
CA ALA A 21 61.69 26.99 -7.26
C ALA A 21 62.44 27.15 -5.93
N ALA A 22 62.01 26.45 -4.87
CA ALA A 22 62.89 25.78 -3.89
C ALA A 22 62.10 24.89 -2.90
N THR A 23 62.35 23.58 -3.05
CA THR A 23 62.54 22.54 -2.01
C THR A 23 61.43 22.14 -1.01
N TYR A 24 60.82 21.00 -1.32
CA TYR A 24 60.52 19.80 -0.50
C TYR A 24 59.85 19.93 0.88
N ALA A 25 58.56 19.57 0.92
CA ALA A 25 58.05 18.55 1.83
C ALA A 25 57.12 17.63 1.03
N VAL A 26 57.48 16.35 0.92
CA VAL A 26 56.70 15.31 0.22
C VAL A 26 55.43 15.06 1.04
N GLN A 27 54.28 15.48 0.54
CA GLN A 27 53.00 14.91 0.98
C GLN A 27 52.92 13.46 0.47
N PRO A 28 52.51 12.50 1.31
CA PRO A 28 52.28 11.14 0.84
C PRO A 28 51.21 11.17 -0.25
N LYS A 29 51.51 10.51 -1.37
CA LYS A 29 50.52 10.23 -2.41
C LYS A 29 49.39 9.43 -1.77
N ASP A 30 48.19 9.99 -1.74
CA ASP A 30 46.98 9.19 -1.57
C ASP A 30 46.97 8.16 -2.70
N GLU A 31 47.19 6.90 -2.35
CA GLU A 31 46.82 5.78 -3.21
C GLU A 31 45.33 5.94 -3.55
N PRO A 32 44.90 5.71 -4.80
CA PRO A 32 43.48 5.70 -5.10
C PRO A 32 42.86 4.62 -4.21
N LYS A 33 42.04 5.05 -3.25
CA LYS A 33 41.13 4.15 -2.52
C LYS A 33 40.41 3.38 -3.60
N GLU A 34 40.67 2.08 -3.69
CA GLU A 34 39.80 1.15 -4.40
C GLU A 34 38.39 1.47 -3.90
N THR A 35 37.57 2.01 -4.79
CA THR A 35 36.14 2.10 -4.59
C THR A 35 35.69 0.66 -4.41
N VAL A 36 35.50 0.26 -3.16
CA VAL A 36 34.73 -0.94 -2.81
C VAL A 36 33.40 -0.75 -3.51
N GLN A 37 33.22 -1.45 -4.64
CA GLN A 37 31.95 -1.51 -5.32
C GLN A 37 30.96 -2.09 -4.31
N THR A 38 30.02 -1.27 -3.86
CA THR A 38 28.81 -1.77 -3.24
C THR A 38 28.20 -2.75 -4.25
N PRO A 39 27.90 -4.01 -3.89
CA PRO A 39 27.28 -4.94 -4.83
C PRO A 39 25.99 -4.29 -5.32
N THR A 40 25.92 -3.97 -6.60
CA THR A 40 24.68 -3.56 -7.23
C THR A 40 23.76 -4.78 -7.28
N ASP A 41 22.48 -4.59 -7.01
CA ASP A 41 21.45 -5.66 -7.07
C ASP A 41 21.39 -6.40 -8.44
N GLU A 42 22.07 -5.89 -9.46
CA GLU A 42 22.19 -6.48 -10.80
C GLU A 42 22.86 -7.87 -10.84
N HIS A 43 23.50 -8.32 -9.75
CA HIS A 43 24.22 -9.60 -9.70
C HIS A 43 23.65 -10.63 -8.72
N LEU A 44 22.49 -10.38 -8.10
CA LEU A 44 21.87 -11.35 -7.21
C LEU A 44 21.38 -12.59 -7.98
N PRO A 45 21.57 -13.81 -7.43
CA PRO A 45 20.87 -14.99 -7.93
C PRO A 45 19.38 -14.73 -8.02
N SER A 46 18.73 -15.14 -9.10
CA SER A 46 17.29 -14.90 -9.31
C SER A 46 16.49 -16.20 -9.39
N LEU A 47 15.28 -16.17 -8.84
CA LEU A 47 14.30 -17.24 -8.85
C LEU A 47 13.01 -16.73 -9.45
N THR A 48 12.45 -17.43 -10.44
CA THR A 48 11.13 -17.12 -11.02
C THR A 48 10.15 -18.25 -10.73
N ILE A 49 8.94 -17.89 -10.30
CA ILE A 49 7.82 -18.81 -10.04
C ILE A 49 6.64 -18.38 -10.93
N ASN A 50 6.09 -19.32 -11.70
CA ASN A 50 4.92 -19.08 -12.54
C ASN A 50 3.74 -19.85 -11.97
N GLY A 51 2.73 -19.13 -11.49
CA GLY A 51 1.52 -19.69 -10.89
C GLY A 51 1.44 -19.43 -9.39
N THR A 52 0.26 -19.02 -8.95
CA THR A 52 -0.11 -18.92 -7.53
C THR A 52 -0.18 -20.33 -6.93
N ASN A 53 0.42 -20.49 -5.75
CA ASN A 53 0.69 -21.72 -5.01
C ASN A 53 1.70 -22.67 -5.67
N GLU A 54 2.38 -22.23 -6.74
CA GLU A 54 3.49 -22.99 -7.31
C GLU A 54 4.79 -22.69 -6.56
N SER A 55 5.74 -23.62 -6.64
CA SER A 55 7.01 -23.53 -5.92
C SER A 55 8.21 -23.69 -6.85
N SER A 56 9.30 -23.05 -6.48
CA SER A 56 10.63 -23.31 -7.03
C SER A 56 11.63 -23.49 -5.89
N SER A 57 12.89 -23.80 -6.18
CA SER A 57 13.87 -24.11 -5.12
C SER A 57 15.29 -23.75 -5.49
N PHE A 58 16.09 -23.49 -4.46
CA PHE A 58 17.54 -23.32 -4.55
C PHE A 58 18.24 -24.07 -3.40
N PHE A 59 19.56 -24.12 -3.43
CA PHE A 59 20.35 -24.78 -2.39
C PHE A 59 21.22 -23.78 -1.63
N VAL A 60 21.36 -23.99 -0.34
CA VAL A 60 22.20 -23.21 0.58
C VAL A 60 23.24 -24.13 1.17
N ASP A 61 24.51 -23.75 1.16
CA ASP A 61 25.59 -24.48 1.81
C ASP A 61 26.06 -23.73 3.06
N SER A 62 25.94 -24.37 4.23
CA SER A 62 26.29 -23.78 5.52
C SER A 62 27.66 -24.21 6.06
N LYS A 63 28.51 -24.90 5.28
CA LYS A 63 29.77 -25.49 5.77
C LYS A 63 30.81 -24.48 6.27
N ALA A 64 30.80 -23.26 5.74
CA ALA A 64 31.81 -22.23 6.05
C ALA A 64 31.34 -21.24 7.13
N LEU A 65 30.18 -21.46 7.75
CA LEU A 65 29.61 -20.52 8.73
C LEU A 65 30.07 -20.84 10.16
N PRO A 66 30.30 -19.83 11.01
CA PRO A 66 30.93 -19.98 12.33
C PRO A 66 30.01 -20.57 13.42
N GLY A 67 29.26 -21.63 13.12
CA GLY A 67 28.41 -22.33 14.09
C GLY A 67 27.06 -21.65 14.41
N LYS A 68 26.70 -20.58 13.70
CA LYS A 68 25.36 -19.96 13.77
C LYS A 68 24.43 -20.53 12.70
N GLU A 69 23.15 -20.64 13.03
CA GLU A 69 22.11 -21.04 12.09
C GLU A 69 21.87 -19.97 11.02
N ILE A 70 21.30 -20.38 9.90
CA ILE A 70 20.83 -19.45 8.86
C ILE A 70 19.32 -19.29 9.02
N THR A 71 18.87 -18.08 9.34
CA THR A 71 17.47 -17.67 9.26
C THR A 71 17.16 -17.24 7.83
N ILE A 72 16.02 -17.66 7.30
CA ILE A 72 15.57 -17.33 5.95
C ILE A 72 14.23 -16.60 6.04
N THR A 73 14.22 -15.36 5.55
CA THR A 73 13.02 -14.51 5.50
C THR A 73 12.57 -14.36 4.05
N ALA A 74 11.26 -14.53 3.81
CA ALA A 74 10.64 -14.31 2.51
C ALA A 74 9.96 -12.94 2.47
N PRO A 75 9.97 -12.26 1.31
CA PRO A 75 9.19 -11.03 1.14
C PRO A 75 7.69 -11.34 1.06
N ASN A 76 6.84 -10.33 1.27
CA ASN A 76 5.38 -10.49 1.19
C ASN A 76 4.96 -11.10 -0.16
N GLY A 77 3.94 -11.96 -0.13
CA GLY A 77 3.49 -12.73 -1.28
C GLY A 77 4.27 -14.02 -1.53
N PHE A 78 5.36 -14.29 -0.80
CA PHE A 78 6.12 -15.54 -0.86
C PHE A 78 6.22 -16.21 0.51
N THR A 79 6.41 -17.53 0.50
CA THR A 79 6.78 -18.31 1.69
C THR A 79 7.99 -19.18 1.38
N VAL A 80 8.80 -19.47 2.40
CA VAL A 80 10.01 -20.29 2.27
C VAL A 80 9.95 -21.47 3.24
N THR A 81 10.53 -22.60 2.85
CA THR A 81 10.68 -23.78 3.70
C THR A 81 12.00 -24.50 3.39
N PRO A 82 12.86 -24.76 4.38
CA PRO A 82 12.73 -24.34 5.80
C PRO A 82 12.99 -22.84 5.97
N THR A 83 12.55 -22.27 7.11
CA THR A 83 12.89 -20.90 7.54
C THR A 83 14.18 -20.84 8.37
N ILE A 84 14.69 -21.99 8.81
CA ILE A 84 15.93 -22.11 9.59
C ILE A 84 16.75 -23.27 9.01
N ILE A 85 18.03 -23.03 8.75
CA ILE A 85 19.02 -24.05 8.41
C ILE A 85 20.04 -24.15 9.55
N PRO A 86 20.20 -25.32 10.19
CA PRO A 86 21.19 -25.49 11.23
C PRO A 86 22.61 -25.22 10.74
N ALA A 87 23.45 -24.67 11.62
CA ALA A 87 24.86 -24.46 11.35
C ALA A 87 25.56 -25.76 10.94
N ASN A 88 26.52 -25.69 10.01
CA ASN A 88 27.34 -26.83 9.58
C ASN A 88 26.54 -28.06 9.09
N SER A 89 25.27 -27.89 8.69
CA SER A 89 24.41 -28.96 8.19
C SER A 89 24.64 -29.32 6.72
N GLY A 90 25.59 -28.64 6.06
CA GLY A 90 25.94 -28.90 4.67
C GLY A 90 25.02 -28.20 3.69
N LYS A 91 24.78 -28.87 2.55
CA LYS A 91 23.92 -28.37 1.49
C LYS A 91 22.47 -28.72 1.78
N GLN A 92 21.62 -27.72 1.97
CA GLN A 92 20.20 -27.85 2.23
C GLN A 92 19.37 -27.26 1.10
N LYS A 93 18.18 -27.84 0.83
CA LYS A 93 17.25 -27.34 -0.18
C LYS A 93 16.28 -26.35 0.47
N VAL A 94 16.14 -25.17 -0.12
CA VAL A 94 15.13 -24.17 0.24
C VAL A 94 14.08 -24.14 -0.86
N THR A 95 12.83 -24.34 -0.47
CA THR A 95 11.66 -24.26 -1.36
C THR A 95 10.96 -22.93 -1.14
N VAL A 96 10.66 -22.23 -2.23
CA VAL A 96 9.98 -20.94 -2.24
C VAL A 96 8.64 -21.13 -2.93
N THR A 97 7.55 -20.66 -2.34
CA THR A 97 6.19 -20.76 -2.88
C THR A 97 5.63 -19.36 -3.10
N LEU A 98 5.00 -19.11 -4.24
CA LEU A 98 4.28 -17.87 -4.51
C LEU A 98 2.86 -17.99 -3.98
N ASN A 99 2.46 -17.17 -3.01
CA ASN A 99 1.10 -17.17 -2.45
C ASN A 99 0.22 -16.06 -3.05
N SER A 100 0.86 -15.05 -3.66
CA SER A 100 0.18 -13.88 -4.24
C SER A 100 -0.52 -14.21 -5.57
N THR A 101 -1.66 -13.58 -5.79
CA THR A 101 -2.40 -13.58 -7.06
C THR A 101 -2.08 -12.36 -7.94
N LYS A 102 -1.17 -11.46 -7.52
CA LYS A 102 -0.74 -10.33 -8.35
C LYS A 102 -0.15 -10.83 -9.67
N ILE A 103 -0.38 -10.05 -10.73
CA ILE A 103 0.23 -10.26 -12.06
C ILE A 103 1.75 -10.36 -11.94
N LEU A 104 2.36 -9.55 -11.08
CA LEU A 104 3.78 -9.58 -10.76
C LEU A 104 3.96 -9.31 -9.26
N THR A 105 4.72 -10.18 -8.61
CA THR A 105 5.21 -10.00 -7.23
C THR A 105 6.73 -10.09 -7.26
N GLU A 106 7.42 -9.14 -6.66
CA GLU A 106 8.88 -9.08 -6.62
C GLU A 106 9.36 -8.87 -5.19
N GLY A 107 10.57 -9.34 -4.89
CA GLY A 107 11.21 -9.09 -3.60
C GLY A 107 12.56 -9.79 -3.46
N LYS A 108 13.12 -9.75 -2.25
CA LYS A 108 14.38 -10.41 -1.90
C LYS A 108 14.15 -11.42 -0.79
N ILE A 109 14.63 -12.65 -0.98
CA ILE A 109 14.76 -13.63 0.10
C ILE A 109 16.07 -13.33 0.81
N ILE A 110 15.99 -13.17 2.13
CA ILE A 110 17.12 -12.81 2.98
C ILE A 110 17.60 -14.07 3.69
N LEU A 111 18.88 -14.39 3.56
CA LEU A 111 19.55 -15.47 4.30
C LEU A 111 20.55 -14.87 5.27
N ARG A 112 20.34 -15.09 6.56
CA ARG A 112 21.11 -14.44 7.62
C ARG A 112 21.70 -15.44 8.60
N SER A 113 23.01 -15.34 8.86
CA SER A 113 23.70 -16.09 9.91
C SER A 113 24.65 -15.16 10.68
N GLY A 114 24.20 -14.66 11.83
CA GLY A 114 24.92 -13.61 12.55
C GLY A 114 25.06 -12.35 11.69
N ASP A 115 26.30 -11.95 11.42
CA ASP A 115 26.62 -10.75 10.63
C ASP A 115 26.77 -11.06 9.13
N THR A 116 26.70 -12.33 8.74
CA THR A 116 26.74 -12.75 7.33
C THR A 116 25.34 -12.74 6.73
N ARG A 117 25.20 -12.07 5.58
CA ARG A 117 23.96 -11.99 4.80
C ARG A 117 24.21 -12.45 3.36
N SER A 118 23.20 -13.08 2.77
CA SER A 118 23.12 -13.40 1.35
C SER A 118 21.68 -13.22 0.88
N TYR A 119 21.49 -12.90 -0.40
CA TYR A 119 20.17 -12.58 -0.95
C TYR A 119 19.88 -13.39 -2.21
N VAL A 120 18.60 -13.67 -2.44
CA VAL A 120 18.08 -14.21 -3.70
C VAL A 120 16.92 -13.33 -4.15
N SER A 121 17.05 -12.74 -5.33
CA SER A 121 15.95 -12.00 -5.96
C SER A 121 14.86 -12.98 -6.38
N VAL A 122 13.60 -12.71 -6.06
CA VAL A 122 12.47 -13.57 -6.43
C VAL A 122 11.44 -12.78 -7.23
N LYS A 123 10.94 -13.40 -8.31
CA LYS A 123 9.81 -12.92 -9.10
C LYS A 123 8.74 -13.99 -9.19
N GLY A 124 7.49 -13.57 -9.07
CA GLY A 124 6.32 -14.43 -9.12
C GLY A 124 5.25 -13.87 -10.03
N TYR A 125 4.69 -14.69 -10.91
CA TYR A 125 3.55 -14.34 -11.76
C TYR A 125 2.32 -15.11 -11.28
N GLY A 126 1.30 -14.41 -10.80
CA GLY A 126 0.07 -15.02 -10.31
C GLY A 126 -0.72 -15.75 -11.39
N THR A 127 -1.48 -16.78 -11.00
CA THR A 127 -2.33 -17.53 -11.93
C THR A 127 -3.52 -16.68 -12.37
N GLU A 128 -3.81 -16.66 -13.67
CA GLU A 128 -5.03 -16.00 -14.19
C GLU A 128 -6.30 -16.61 -13.60
N LEU A 129 -7.31 -15.77 -13.36
CA LEU A 129 -8.59 -16.25 -12.84
C LEU A 129 -9.33 -17.10 -13.89
N PRO A 130 -9.92 -18.25 -13.50
CA PRO A 130 -10.78 -19.01 -14.38
C PRO A 130 -12.01 -18.19 -14.80
N VAL A 131 -12.43 -18.33 -16.06
CA VAL A 131 -13.61 -17.65 -16.60
C VAL A 131 -14.88 -18.45 -16.26
N LYS A 132 -15.93 -17.77 -15.77
CA LYS A 132 -17.22 -18.40 -15.45
C LYS A 132 -18.39 -17.42 -15.63
N GLU A 133 -19.49 -17.89 -16.20
CA GLU A 133 -20.77 -17.19 -16.21
C GLU A 133 -21.53 -17.43 -14.91
N ILE A 134 -21.96 -16.36 -14.24
CA ILE A 134 -22.62 -16.44 -12.92
C ILE A 134 -23.98 -15.73 -12.85
N ALA A 135 -24.38 -15.00 -13.89
CA ALA A 135 -25.64 -14.26 -13.96
C ALA A 135 -26.89 -15.16 -13.99
N ALA A 136 -26.75 -16.47 -14.21
CA ALA A 136 -27.87 -17.38 -14.44
C ALA A 136 -28.76 -17.63 -13.21
N SER A 137 -28.23 -17.44 -11.99
CA SER A 137 -28.94 -17.70 -10.73
C SER A 137 -28.82 -16.52 -9.76
N PRO A 138 -29.43 -15.36 -10.09
CA PRO A 138 -29.31 -14.16 -9.29
C PRO A 138 -30.00 -14.31 -7.93
N VAL A 139 -29.40 -13.72 -6.90
CA VAL A 139 -29.98 -13.71 -5.55
C VAL A 139 -30.99 -12.58 -5.35
N TYR A 140 -30.98 -11.59 -6.25
CA TYR A 140 -31.90 -10.46 -6.30
C TYR A 140 -32.17 -10.07 -7.76
N MET A 141 -33.44 -9.77 -8.08
CA MET A 141 -33.90 -9.51 -9.45
C MET A 141 -34.94 -8.40 -9.48
N LYS A 142 -34.72 -7.38 -10.33
CA LYS A 142 -35.71 -6.35 -10.73
C LYS A 142 -36.61 -5.84 -9.58
N GLY A 143 -36.01 -5.28 -8.54
CA GLY A 143 -36.71 -4.69 -7.40
C GLY A 143 -36.31 -3.24 -7.15
N ASN A 144 -37.03 -2.59 -6.24
CA ASN A 144 -36.85 -1.18 -5.84
C ASN A 144 -36.51 -1.05 -4.34
N ASP A 145 -35.99 -2.11 -3.73
CA ASP A 145 -35.55 -2.09 -2.33
C ASP A 145 -34.38 -1.12 -2.17
N THR A 146 -34.49 -0.22 -1.20
CA THR A 146 -33.43 0.75 -0.87
C THR A 146 -32.21 0.07 -0.24
N GLU A 147 -32.37 -1.14 0.28
CA GLU A 147 -31.28 -1.93 0.84
C GLU A 147 -31.57 -3.43 0.68
N PHE A 148 -30.53 -4.19 0.35
CA PHE A 148 -30.56 -5.65 0.34
C PHE A 148 -29.32 -6.17 1.05
N THR A 149 -29.49 -7.12 1.97
CA THR A 149 -28.37 -7.80 2.66
C THR A 149 -28.61 -9.30 2.71
N LYS A 150 -27.56 -10.07 2.45
CA LYS A 150 -27.56 -11.52 2.63
C LYS A 150 -26.26 -11.99 3.29
N LYS A 151 -26.38 -13.00 4.15
CA LYS A 151 -25.22 -13.73 4.70
C LYS A 151 -24.65 -14.66 3.62
N PHE A 152 -23.35 -14.91 3.69
CA PHE A 152 -22.66 -15.88 2.83
C PHE A 152 -21.55 -16.56 3.63
N THR A 153 -20.92 -17.60 3.07
CA THR A 153 -19.75 -18.24 3.69
C THR A 153 -18.55 -18.15 2.76
N PRO A 154 -17.60 -17.23 2.99
CA PRO A 154 -16.35 -17.19 2.24
C PRO A 154 -15.68 -18.56 2.25
N ASN A 155 -15.29 -19.06 1.08
CA ASN A 155 -14.60 -20.33 0.95
C ASN A 155 -13.08 -20.12 0.78
N THR A 156 -12.31 -21.20 0.85
CA THR A 156 -10.83 -21.19 0.68
C THR A 156 -10.33 -20.95 -0.76
N LYS A 157 -11.23 -20.94 -1.74
CA LYS A 157 -11.02 -20.63 -3.18
C LYS A 157 -11.45 -19.20 -3.55
N GLY A 158 -11.97 -18.42 -2.60
CA GLY A 158 -12.54 -17.09 -2.85
C GLY A 158 -14.02 -17.11 -3.25
N TYR A 159 -14.52 -15.96 -3.69
CA TYR A 159 -15.91 -15.78 -4.10
C TYR A 159 -16.04 -14.66 -5.14
N THR A 160 -17.14 -14.64 -5.86
CA THR A 160 -17.39 -13.64 -6.92
C THR A 160 -18.73 -12.97 -6.71
N ILE A 161 -18.76 -11.64 -6.67
CA ILE A 161 -19.99 -10.84 -6.62
C ILE A 161 -20.17 -10.18 -7.98
N GLU A 162 -21.39 -10.24 -8.53
CA GLU A 162 -21.72 -9.55 -9.78
C GLU A 162 -23.09 -8.91 -9.70
N PHE A 163 -23.22 -7.75 -10.32
CA PHE A 163 -24.48 -7.05 -10.44
C PHE A 163 -24.55 -6.29 -11.75
N ARG A 164 -25.78 -6.08 -12.22
CA ARG A 164 -26.07 -5.33 -13.42
C ARG A 164 -27.11 -4.27 -13.12
N ILE A 165 -26.72 -3.02 -13.35
CA ILE A 165 -27.47 -1.84 -12.92
C ILE A 165 -27.38 -0.75 -13.97
N LYS A 166 -28.36 0.15 -13.94
CA LYS A 166 -28.36 1.39 -14.71
C LYS A 166 -28.44 2.59 -13.77
N THR A 167 -27.47 3.49 -13.89
CA THR A 167 -27.32 4.70 -13.06
C THR A 167 -27.24 5.95 -13.95
N ASP A 168 -28.16 6.06 -14.91
CA ASP A 168 -28.06 7.02 -16.02
C ASP A 168 -28.44 8.47 -15.69
N ASP A 169 -28.87 8.73 -14.46
CA ASP A 169 -29.22 10.05 -13.96
C ASP A 169 -28.37 10.40 -12.72
N SER A 170 -28.15 11.69 -12.49
CA SER A 170 -27.47 12.21 -11.28
C SER A 170 -28.10 11.79 -9.95
N GLU A 171 -29.40 11.50 -9.92
CA GLU A 171 -30.10 11.01 -8.74
C GLU A 171 -29.89 9.51 -8.52
N LYS A 172 -29.50 8.77 -9.57
CA LYS A 172 -29.30 7.32 -9.52
C LYS A 172 -27.91 6.97 -9.02
N SER A 173 -27.86 6.26 -7.89
CA SER A 173 -26.61 5.76 -7.34
C SER A 173 -26.79 4.38 -6.72
N PHE A 174 -25.76 3.56 -6.80
CA PHE A 174 -25.76 2.21 -6.27
C PHE A 174 -24.49 1.96 -5.46
N TYR A 175 -24.66 1.38 -4.26
CA TYR A 175 -23.57 1.22 -3.30
C TYR A 175 -23.44 -0.24 -2.84
N PRO A 176 -22.82 -1.12 -3.64
CA PRO A 176 -22.63 -2.51 -3.28
C PRO A 176 -21.54 -2.63 -2.21
N TYR A 177 -21.66 -3.65 -1.37
CA TYR A 177 -20.68 -3.94 -0.35
C TYR A 177 -20.59 -5.42 -0.05
N PHE A 178 -19.47 -5.79 0.57
CA PHE A 178 -19.28 -7.07 1.22
C PHE A 178 -18.25 -6.95 2.34
N VAL A 179 -18.29 -7.89 3.27
CA VAL A 179 -17.32 -8.04 4.35
C VAL A 179 -17.22 -9.52 4.73
N ASN A 180 -16.01 -10.00 5.03
CA ASN A 180 -15.77 -11.36 5.52
C ASN A 180 -15.68 -11.42 7.05
N GLU A 181 -15.38 -12.60 7.60
CA GLU A 181 -15.29 -12.86 9.03
C GLU A 181 -14.13 -12.13 9.73
N LYS A 182 -13.12 -11.70 8.95
CA LYS A 182 -11.97 -10.92 9.43
C LYS A 182 -12.22 -9.41 9.36
N GLY A 183 -13.39 -8.98 8.90
CA GLY A 183 -13.67 -7.56 8.66
C GLY A 183 -13.07 -7.00 7.37
N TYR A 184 -12.56 -7.86 6.49
CA TYR A 184 -12.00 -7.42 5.21
C TYR A 184 -13.11 -7.32 4.17
N GLY A 185 -13.11 -6.21 3.44
CA GLY A 185 -14.17 -5.87 2.52
C GLY A 185 -14.19 -4.38 2.23
N PHE A 186 -15.12 -3.96 1.40
CA PHE A 186 -15.32 -2.54 1.10
C PHE A 186 -16.76 -2.28 0.68
N LYS A 187 -17.11 -0.99 0.67
CA LYS A 187 -18.29 -0.46 0.00
C LYS A 187 -17.83 0.27 -1.26
N ALA A 188 -18.45 -0.01 -2.41
CA ALA A 188 -18.20 0.74 -3.63
C ALA A 188 -19.28 1.81 -3.84
N TYR A 189 -19.03 2.73 -4.76
CA TYR A 189 -20.03 3.66 -5.28
C TYR A 189 -20.04 3.58 -6.80
N ILE A 190 -21.25 3.52 -7.36
CA ILE A 190 -21.52 3.57 -8.79
C ILE A 190 -22.57 4.67 -8.99
N THR A 191 -22.19 5.69 -9.75
CA THR A 191 -23.04 6.84 -10.08
C THR A 191 -23.06 7.05 -11.59
N SER A 192 -23.82 8.02 -12.09
CA SER A 192 -23.85 8.35 -13.52
C SER A 192 -22.49 8.71 -14.13
N ASN A 193 -21.57 9.25 -13.32
CA ASN A 193 -20.31 9.83 -13.80
C ASN A 193 -19.05 9.18 -13.22
N GLU A 194 -19.19 8.35 -12.19
CA GLU A 194 -18.06 7.87 -11.39
C GLU A 194 -18.29 6.45 -10.90
N ILE A 195 -17.20 5.70 -10.82
CA ILE A 195 -17.13 4.44 -10.07
C ILE A 195 -15.94 4.50 -9.13
N GLY A 196 -16.07 3.91 -7.95
CA GLY A 196 -14.96 3.84 -7.02
C GLY A 196 -15.29 3.15 -5.72
N LEU A 197 -14.37 3.27 -4.77
CA LEU A 197 -14.41 2.59 -3.47
C LEU A 197 -14.45 3.62 -2.35
N PHE A 198 -15.30 3.38 -1.37
CA PHE A 198 -15.22 4.09 -0.10
C PHE A 198 -14.01 3.56 0.68
N ASN A 199 -13.18 4.48 1.11
CA ASN A 199 -12.13 4.28 2.10
C ASN A 199 -12.16 5.50 3.03
N ALA A 200 -11.14 5.70 3.86
CA ALA A 200 -11.02 6.93 4.64
C ALA A 200 -11.07 8.19 3.75
N TYR A 201 -10.58 8.08 2.51
CA TYR A 201 -10.89 8.99 1.39
C TYR A 201 -11.47 8.20 0.22
N LYS A 202 -12.40 8.80 -0.55
CA LYS A 202 -12.94 8.14 -1.74
C LYS A 202 -11.81 7.83 -2.73
N LYS A 203 -11.72 6.58 -3.17
CA LYS A 203 -10.82 6.15 -4.24
C LYS A 203 -11.60 6.04 -5.54
N GLU A 204 -11.35 6.91 -6.51
CA GLU A 204 -11.93 6.80 -7.85
C GLU A 204 -11.23 5.68 -8.65
N ILE A 205 -11.99 4.88 -9.40
CA ILE A 205 -11.46 3.89 -10.33
C ILE A 205 -11.51 4.49 -11.73
N ASN A 206 -10.33 4.66 -12.32
CA ASN A 206 -10.18 5.21 -13.67
C ASN A 206 -10.40 4.14 -14.73
N ASN A 207 -10.94 4.53 -15.87
CA ASN A 207 -11.11 3.69 -17.05
C ASN A 207 -9.76 3.43 -17.74
N PRO A 208 -9.18 2.22 -17.63
CA PRO A 208 -7.86 1.94 -18.19
C PRO A 208 -7.85 1.98 -19.72
N ALA A 209 -9.00 1.85 -20.38
CA ALA A 209 -9.07 1.93 -21.83
C ALA A 209 -8.77 3.34 -22.35
N THR A 210 -8.97 4.38 -21.54
CA THR A 210 -8.74 5.78 -21.93
C THR A 210 -7.79 6.54 -21.00
N ASN A 211 -7.49 6.03 -19.81
CA ASN A 211 -6.58 6.67 -18.87
C ASN A 211 -5.16 6.75 -19.43
N GLY A 212 -4.50 7.90 -19.26
CA GLY A 212 -3.13 8.13 -19.75
C GLY A 212 -2.97 8.16 -21.28
N LYS A 213 -4.06 8.04 -22.05
CA LYS A 213 -4.02 8.09 -23.52
C LYS A 213 -4.33 9.49 -24.03
N THR A 214 -3.68 9.89 -25.14
CA THR A 214 -3.94 11.18 -25.78
C THR A 214 -5.42 11.34 -26.12
N GLY A 215 -6.06 12.40 -25.62
CA GLY A 215 -7.50 12.66 -25.80
C GLY A 215 -8.43 11.84 -24.89
N GLY A 216 -7.91 10.88 -24.14
CA GLY A 216 -8.67 10.10 -23.17
C GLY A 216 -8.80 10.82 -21.83
N LYS A 217 -9.96 10.71 -21.20
CA LYS A 217 -10.24 11.33 -19.88
C LYS A 217 -10.09 10.36 -18.71
N GLY A 218 -9.87 9.07 -18.96
CA GLY A 218 -9.82 8.05 -17.90
C GLY A 218 -11.14 7.87 -17.15
N LYS A 219 -12.27 8.37 -17.67
CA LYS A 219 -13.57 8.30 -16.99
C LYS A 219 -14.43 7.14 -17.48
N PHE A 220 -15.24 6.60 -16.58
CA PHE A 220 -16.40 5.80 -16.94
C PHE A 220 -17.62 6.70 -17.08
N TYR A 221 -18.46 6.40 -18.07
CA TYR A 221 -19.72 7.10 -18.31
C TYR A 221 -20.84 6.07 -18.16
N ASN A 222 -21.66 6.22 -17.12
CA ASN A 222 -22.85 5.39 -16.89
C ASN A 222 -24.14 6.15 -17.27
N ASN A 223 -24.01 7.37 -17.79
CA ASN A 223 -25.06 8.23 -18.32
C ASN A 223 -25.36 7.99 -19.81
N ASP A 224 -24.98 6.83 -20.34
CA ASP A 224 -25.21 6.43 -21.73
C ASP A 224 -26.59 5.80 -21.97
N GLY A 225 -27.43 5.76 -20.93
CA GLY A 225 -28.77 5.17 -20.96
C GLY A 225 -28.78 3.65 -20.91
N GLN A 226 -27.64 2.99 -20.66
CA GLN A 226 -27.51 1.54 -20.62
C GLN A 226 -27.28 1.00 -19.21
N ALA A 227 -27.64 -0.26 -19.00
CA ALA A 227 -27.21 -1.00 -17.83
C ALA A 227 -25.80 -1.58 -18.06
N HIS A 228 -24.94 -1.48 -17.05
CA HIS A 228 -23.59 -2.01 -17.05
C HIS A 228 -23.45 -3.15 -16.05
N THR A 229 -22.60 -4.12 -16.38
CA THR A 229 -22.29 -5.25 -15.51
C THR A 229 -20.99 -4.98 -14.75
N TYR A 230 -21.01 -5.16 -13.45
CA TYR A 230 -19.85 -5.01 -12.58
C TYR A 230 -19.59 -6.33 -11.87
N ARG A 231 -18.32 -6.72 -11.79
CA ARG A 231 -17.92 -7.95 -11.11
C ARG A 231 -16.73 -7.72 -10.20
N PHE A 232 -16.81 -8.20 -8.98
CA PHE A 232 -15.72 -8.27 -8.02
C PHE A 232 -15.40 -9.75 -7.78
N ALA A 233 -14.24 -10.21 -8.22
CA ALA A 233 -13.74 -11.55 -7.96
C ALA A 233 -12.70 -11.51 -6.84
N ILE A 234 -13.04 -12.04 -5.67
CA ILE A 234 -12.21 -11.99 -4.46
C ILE A 234 -11.46 -13.31 -4.31
N THR A 235 -10.14 -13.27 -4.38
CA THR A 235 -9.25 -14.43 -4.23
C THR A 235 -8.90 -14.74 -2.76
N PRO A 236 -8.37 -15.95 -2.47
CA PRO A 236 -8.01 -16.36 -1.10
C PRO A 236 -6.96 -15.47 -0.41
N ASP A 237 -6.06 -14.84 -1.16
CA ASP A 237 -5.08 -13.87 -0.66
C ASP A 237 -5.70 -12.46 -0.45
N ASN A 238 -7.04 -12.38 -0.37
CA ASN A 238 -7.80 -11.16 -0.12
C ASN A 238 -7.66 -10.10 -1.21
N ARG A 239 -7.49 -10.50 -2.47
CA ARG A 239 -7.45 -9.59 -3.62
C ARG A 239 -8.77 -9.60 -4.37
N ALA A 240 -9.35 -8.43 -4.56
CA ALA A 240 -10.49 -8.21 -5.44
C ALA A 240 -9.99 -7.77 -6.83
N PHE A 241 -10.29 -8.57 -7.84
CA PHE A 241 -10.20 -8.20 -9.24
C PHE A 241 -11.53 -7.58 -9.65
N ILE A 242 -11.48 -6.34 -10.13
CA ILE A 242 -12.65 -5.53 -10.43
C ILE A 242 -12.82 -5.43 -11.94
N TYR A 243 -14.04 -5.71 -12.41
CA TYR A 243 -14.40 -5.67 -13.82
C TYR A 243 -15.63 -4.79 -14.05
N ARG A 244 -15.67 -4.13 -15.20
CA ARG A 244 -16.86 -3.48 -15.75
C ARG A 244 -17.06 -3.94 -17.20
N ASP A 245 -18.24 -4.45 -17.51
CA ASP A 245 -18.61 -4.98 -18.84
C ASP A 245 -17.57 -5.98 -19.40
N GLY A 246 -17.03 -6.82 -18.51
CA GLY A 246 -16.00 -7.80 -18.84
C GLY A 246 -14.56 -7.25 -18.89
N ILE A 247 -14.36 -5.93 -18.87
CA ILE A 247 -13.04 -5.30 -18.91
C ILE A 247 -12.46 -5.27 -17.49
N PRO A 248 -11.21 -5.71 -17.24
CA PRO A 248 -10.54 -5.51 -15.97
C PRO A 248 -10.23 -4.02 -15.77
N VAL A 249 -10.65 -3.44 -14.64
CA VAL A 249 -10.54 -1.99 -14.40
C VAL A 249 -9.63 -1.64 -13.22
N ASP A 250 -9.56 -2.49 -12.20
CA ASP A 250 -8.66 -2.31 -11.06
C ASP A 250 -8.42 -3.67 -10.35
N SER A 251 -7.36 -3.75 -9.54
CA SER A 251 -7.14 -4.86 -8.62
C SER A 251 -6.68 -4.34 -7.27
N VAL A 252 -7.41 -4.69 -6.22
CA VAL A 252 -7.22 -4.11 -4.89
C VAL A 252 -7.22 -5.20 -3.84
N ARG A 253 -6.60 -4.98 -2.68
CA ARG A 253 -6.71 -5.90 -1.55
C ARG A 253 -7.81 -5.43 -0.65
N ILE A 254 -8.73 -6.31 -0.30
CA ILE A 254 -9.91 -5.97 0.50
C ILE A 254 -9.55 -5.67 1.96
N MET A 255 -8.36 -6.09 2.41
CA MET A 255 -7.86 -5.75 3.74
C MET A 255 -7.28 -4.33 3.84
N ASP A 256 -6.95 -3.68 2.72
CA ASP A 256 -6.35 -2.34 2.74
C ASP A 256 -7.39 -1.23 2.97
N TYR A 257 -8.68 -1.54 2.83
CA TYR A 257 -9.74 -0.54 2.95
C TYR A 257 -10.23 -0.45 4.38
N ALA A 258 -10.53 0.78 4.79
CA ALA A 258 -11.21 1.06 6.04
C ALA A 258 -12.56 0.32 6.07
N PRO A 259 -12.83 -0.48 7.11
CA PRO A 259 -14.14 -1.08 7.28
C PRO A 259 -15.20 0.02 7.37
N GLN A 260 -16.44 -0.31 7.01
CA GLN A 260 -17.56 0.60 7.29
C GLN A 260 -17.96 0.44 8.75
N PRO A 261 -18.26 1.52 9.49
CA PRO A 261 -18.51 1.44 10.94
C PRO A 261 -19.71 0.55 11.34
N TYR A 262 -20.58 0.22 10.38
CA TYR A 262 -21.74 -0.65 10.55
C TYR A 262 -21.52 -2.10 10.03
N PHE A 263 -20.29 -2.44 9.64
CA PHE A 263 -19.90 -3.82 9.32
C PHE A 263 -19.55 -4.61 10.57
N ALA A 264 -18.85 -3.98 11.52
CA ALA A 264 -18.57 -4.58 12.82
C ALA A 264 -19.85 -4.93 13.58
N GLY A 265 -19.88 -6.12 14.17
CA GLY A 265 -20.96 -6.64 14.99
C GLY A 265 -20.71 -6.37 16.47
N GLU A 266 -20.14 -7.35 17.15
CA GLU A 266 -19.99 -7.34 18.61
C GLU A 266 -18.54 -6.97 19.02
N VAL A 267 -18.35 -6.78 20.33
CA VAL A 267 -17.02 -6.65 20.93
C VAL A 267 -16.29 -7.99 20.77
N GLY A 268 -15.06 -7.96 20.29
CA GLY A 268 -14.21 -9.11 20.13
C GLY A 268 -13.29 -9.35 21.33
N GLU A 269 -12.15 -9.98 21.07
CA GLU A 269 -11.15 -10.30 22.08
C GLU A 269 -10.06 -9.24 22.16
N ALA A 270 -9.27 -9.26 23.24
CA ALA A 270 -8.04 -8.48 23.33
C ALA A 270 -7.02 -8.98 22.28
N VAL A 271 -6.44 -8.04 21.52
CA VAL A 271 -5.50 -8.31 20.45
C VAL A 271 -4.22 -7.51 20.69
N GLU A 272 -3.10 -8.16 20.43
CA GLU A 272 -1.78 -7.56 20.59
C GLU A 272 -1.56 -6.37 19.64
N ASN A 273 -1.97 -6.49 18.38
CA ASN A 273 -1.88 -5.41 17.42
C ASN A 273 -3.08 -5.42 16.46
N LEU A 274 -3.84 -4.34 16.47
CA LEU A 274 -4.98 -4.12 15.57
C LEU A 274 -4.55 -3.46 14.25
N LEU A 275 -3.33 -2.92 14.17
CA LEU A 275 -2.81 -2.32 12.94
C LEU A 275 -2.39 -3.39 11.94
N LYS A 276 -2.71 -3.15 10.68
CA LYS A 276 -2.21 -3.90 9.53
C LYS A 276 -0.86 -3.33 9.11
N ASN A 277 0.04 -4.21 8.66
CA ASN A 277 1.38 -3.87 8.21
C ASN A 277 2.12 -2.86 9.12
N PRO A 278 2.25 -3.16 10.42
CA PRO A 278 2.76 -2.23 11.41
C PRO A 278 4.24 -1.85 11.22
N ASN A 279 5.00 -2.71 10.54
CA ASN A 279 6.43 -2.61 10.31
C ASN A 279 6.78 -2.43 8.82
N PHE A 280 5.79 -2.08 7.99
CA PHE A 280 5.98 -1.76 6.58
C PHE A 280 6.59 -2.84 5.67
N GLU A 281 6.65 -4.10 6.12
CA GLU A 281 7.11 -5.26 5.34
C GLU A 281 6.04 -5.88 4.42
N GLY A 282 4.81 -5.37 4.50
CA GLY A 282 3.68 -5.73 3.65
C GLY A 282 3.83 -5.25 2.20
N GLU A 283 2.84 -5.54 1.35
CA GLU A 283 2.93 -5.02 -0.04
C GLU A 283 2.72 -3.50 -0.07
N PHE A 284 3.50 -2.84 -0.92
CA PHE A 284 3.35 -1.45 -1.31
C PHE A 284 3.56 -1.28 -2.81
N ASP A 285 3.05 -0.17 -3.36
CA ASP A 285 3.26 0.19 -4.76
C ASP A 285 4.05 1.52 -4.83
N ILE A 286 4.94 1.65 -5.82
CA ILE A 286 5.74 2.84 -6.06
C ILE A 286 5.40 3.39 -7.45
N ASN A 287 5.18 4.71 -7.55
CA ASN A 287 5.06 5.35 -8.85
C ASN A 287 6.42 5.31 -9.57
N PRO A 288 6.50 4.74 -10.79
CA PRO A 288 7.78 4.56 -11.48
C PRO A 288 8.43 5.89 -11.90
N GLU A 289 7.64 6.95 -12.10
CA GLU A 289 8.12 8.28 -12.50
C GLU A 289 8.57 9.11 -11.29
N THR A 290 7.76 9.19 -10.25
CA THR A 290 8.05 10.04 -9.08
C THR A 290 8.84 9.34 -7.99
N LYS A 291 8.89 8.00 -8.01
CA LYS A 291 9.50 7.14 -6.97
C LYS A 291 8.85 7.29 -5.59
N LEU A 292 7.63 7.81 -5.53
CA LEU A 292 6.86 7.93 -4.30
C LEU A 292 5.99 6.69 -4.09
N ALA A 293 5.82 6.30 -2.84
CA ALA A 293 4.84 5.30 -2.45
C ALA A 293 3.44 5.80 -2.81
N THR A 294 2.66 4.99 -3.51
CA THR A 294 1.27 5.32 -3.90
C THR A 294 0.24 4.49 -3.16
N ARG A 295 0.66 3.37 -2.58
CA ARG A 295 -0.18 2.47 -1.79
C ARG A 295 0.68 1.69 -0.82
N ILE A 296 0.20 1.51 0.39
CA ILE A 296 0.85 0.72 1.43
C ILE A 296 -0.23 -0.16 2.06
N GLU A 297 0.06 -1.43 2.31
CA GLU A 297 -0.88 -2.35 2.96
C GLU A 297 -1.49 -1.74 4.22
N GLY A 298 -2.81 -1.62 4.28
CA GLY A 298 -3.53 -1.08 5.43
C GLY A 298 -3.31 0.40 5.78
N TRP A 299 -2.47 1.14 5.05
CA TRP A 299 -2.17 2.54 5.36
C TRP A 299 -2.51 3.48 4.20
N ASP A 300 -3.20 4.57 4.54
CA ASP A 300 -3.57 5.65 3.63
C ASP A 300 -2.55 6.78 3.67
N ILE A 301 -2.03 7.13 2.49
CA ILE A 301 -1.29 8.38 2.26
C ILE A 301 -2.34 9.44 1.92
N VAL A 302 -2.57 10.38 2.82
CA VAL A 302 -3.65 11.36 2.67
C VAL A 302 -3.40 12.31 1.50
N ILE A 303 -2.14 12.67 1.26
CA ILE A 303 -1.73 13.57 0.18
C ILE A 303 -0.55 12.96 -0.56
N GLY A 304 -0.85 12.28 -1.67
CA GLY A 304 0.13 11.71 -2.59
C GLY A 304 0.65 12.72 -3.62
N ASP A 305 0.96 13.94 -3.19
CA ASP A 305 1.50 14.99 -4.07
C ASP A 305 2.88 15.44 -3.58
N ARG A 306 3.87 15.24 -4.45
CA ARG A 306 5.27 15.58 -4.21
C ARG A 306 5.51 17.03 -3.84
N TRP A 307 4.67 17.96 -4.30
CA TRP A 307 4.81 19.39 -4.02
C TRP A 307 4.29 19.77 -2.62
N ASN A 308 3.57 18.86 -1.97
CA ASN A 308 3.17 18.97 -0.57
C ASN A 308 4.17 18.22 0.33
N SER A 309 4.37 16.94 0.05
CA SER A 309 5.26 16.05 0.78
C SER A 309 5.67 14.86 -0.09
N GLU A 310 6.84 14.30 0.15
CA GLU A 310 7.31 13.06 -0.47
C GLU A 310 7.11 11.90 0.52
N GLN A 311 6.56 10.77 0.05
CA GLN A 311 6.31 9.57 0.84
C GLN A 311 7.10 8.40 0.26
N GLN A 312 7.83 7.68 1.10
CA GLN A 312 8.71 6.61 0.67
C GLN A 312 8.66 5.43 1.64
N ILE A 313 8.85 4.23 1.09
CA ILE A 313 9.22 3.04 1.83
C ILE A 313 10.72 2.83 1.57
N LEU A 314 11.53 2.85 2.63
CA LEU A 314 12.99 2.85 2.52
C LEU A 314 13.58 1.74 3.39
N PRO A 315 14.63 1.03 2.92
CA PRO A 315 15.39 0.14 3.78
C PRO A 315 16.20 0.96 4.81
N GLU A 316 16.11 0.61 6.09
CA GLU A 316 16.92 1.17 7.16
C GLU A 316 17.19 0.13 8.26
N GLU A 317 18.47 -0.12 8.55
CA GLU A 317 18.88 -0.93 9.70
C GLU A 317 18.67 -0.15 11.00
N ILE A 318 17.69 -0.57 11.81
CA ILE A 318 17.39 0.04 13.11
C ILE A 318 18.18 -0.63 14.24
N ASP A 319 18.24 -1.96 14.23
CA ASP A 319 18.98 -2.76 15.19
C ASP A 319 19.55 -4.02 14.54
N ASN A 320 20.36 -4.77 15.30
CA ASN A 320 20.95 -6.00 14.80
C ASN A 320 19.97 -7.20 14.80
N ASN A 321 18.72 -7.05 15.24
CA ASN A 321 17.73 -8.13 15.14
C ASN A 321 16.98 -8.05 13.80
N GLN A 322 16.74 -6.83 13.33
CA GLN A 322 16.21 -6.53 12.01
C GLN A 322 17.32 -6.67 10.96
N ASP A 323 16.93 -6.88 9.70
CA ASP A 323 17.87 -6.89 8.59
C ASP A 323 18.08 -5.46 8.07
N LEU A 324 19.14 -5.22 7.30
CA LEU A 324 19.35 -3.92 6.66
C LEU A 324 18.31 -3.61 5.57
N ASP A 325 17.65 -4.64 5.04
CA ASP A 325 16.48 -4.52 4.16
C ASP A 325 15.16 -4.30 4.95
N ASN A 326 15.20 -4.01 6.26
CA ASN A 326 14.02 -3.61 7.04
C ASN A 326 13.41 -2.32 6.48
N HIS A 327 12.12 -2.33 6.19
CA HIS A 327 11.40 -1.21 5.61
C HIS A 327 10.88 -0.27 6.69
N ILE A 328 11.19 1.01 6.53
CA ILE A 328 10.55 2.08 7.28
C ILE A 328 9.70 2.93 6.34
N PHE A 329 8.70 3.61 6.89
CA PHE A 329 7.98 4.62 6.16
C PHE A 329 8.49 6.01 6.48
N GLU A 330 8.79 6.81 5.45
CA GLU A 330 9.23 8.19 5.56
C GLU A 330 8.20 9.17 4.95
N ILE A 331 7.85 10.22 5.69
CA ILE A 331 7.18 11.42 5.16
C ILE A 331 8.10 12.62 5.25
N ARG A 332 8.42 13.19 4.09
CA ARG A 332 9.27 14.37 3.98
C ARG A 332 8.48 15.58 3.49
N PRO A 333 8.38 16.67 4.27
CA PRO A 333 7.75 17.90 3.79
C PRO A 333 8.49 18.49 2.58
N TYR A 334 7.75 18.98 1.60
CA TYR A 334 8.38 19.61 0.43
C TYR A 334 9.00 20.96 0.79
N LYS A 335 10.29 21.14 0.49
CA LYS A 335 11.07 22.31 0.95
C LYS A 335 10.93 23.56 0.08
N TRP A 336 10.52 23.41 -1.18
CA TRP A 336 10.61 24.49 -2.19
C TRP A 336 9.27 25.13 -2.57
N ALA A 337 8.18 24.67 -1.95
CA ALA A 337 6.88 25.28 -2.06
C ALA A 337 6.17 25.22 -0.71
N THR A 338 5.20 26.10 -0.51
CA THR A 338 4.32 25.98 0.66
C THR A 338 3.35 24.84 0.39
N GLY A 339 3.45 23.77 1.18
CA GLY A 339 2.47 22.69 1.14
C GLY A 339 1.08 23.23 1.49
N TRP A 340 0.03 22.68 0.90
CA TRP A 340 -1.34 23.05 1.24
C TRP A 340 -1.86 22.33 2.48
N SER A 341 -1.15 21.32 2.99
CA SER A 341 -1.49 20.61 4.22
C SER A 341 -0.27 19.87 4.80
N ASP A 342 -0.38 19.43 6.05
CA ASP A 342 0.57 18.51 6.67
C ASP A 342 0.64 17.21 5.87
N GLY A 343 1.81 16.55 5.91
CA GLY A 343 1.98 15.21 5.37
C GLY A 343 1.45 14.19 6.38
N ILE A 344 0.54 13.31 5.96
CA ILE A 344 -0.18 12.41 6.87
C ILE A 344 -0.19 10.98 6.30
N LEU A 345 0.22 10.04 7.14
CA LEU A 345 -0.03 8.60 6.99
C LEU A 345 -1.03 8.19 8.06
N MET A 346 -2.04 7.42 7.69
CA MET A 346 -3.07 7.00 8.65
C MET A 346 -3.64 5.62 8.37
N GLN A 347 -4.24 5.03 9.40
CA GLN A 347 -5.02 3.80 9.29
C GLN A 347 -6.29 3.95 10.15
N VAL A 348 -7.44 3.55 9.59
CA VAL A 348 -8.72 3.51 10.31
C VAL A 348 -8.94 2.10 10.86
N VAL A 349 -9.31 2.01 12.14
CA VAL A 349 -9.46 0.76 12.88
C VAL A 349 -10.82 0.75 13.57
N ASP A 350 -11.56 -0.35 13.38
CA ASP A 350 -12.79 -0.62 14.14
C ASP A 350 -12.44 -0.95 15.59
N VAL A 351 -13.08 -0.25 16.53
CA VAL A 351 -12.84 -0.35 17.97
C VAL A 351 -14.14 -0.48 18.76
N ALA A 352 -14.03 -1.01 19.97
CA ALA A 352 -15.13 -1.14 20.89
C ALA A 352 -15.31 0.16 21.69
N PRO A 353 -16.55 0.65 21.88
CA PRO A 353 -16.80 1.84 22.68
C PRO A 353 -16.45 1.61 24.17
N ASN A 354 -15.99 2.65 24.85
CA ASN A 354 -15.57 2.65 26.27
C ASN A 354 -14.39 1.72 26.60
N GLU A 355 -13.67 1.23 25.59
CA GLU A 355 -12.45 0.46 25.79
C GLU A 355 -11.21 1.36 25.69
N THR A 356 -10.16 0.97 26.43
CA THR A 356 -8.85 1.62 26.41
C THR A 356 -7.92 0.92 25.43
N TYR A 357 -7.25 1.72 24.62
CA TYR A 357 -6.28 1.30 23.62
C TYR A 357 -4.93 1.94 23.91
N THR A 358 -3.84 1.22 23.62
CA THR A 358 -2.48 1.73 23.71
C THR A 358 -1.87 1.75 22.31
N LEU A 359 -1.54 2.93 21.81
CA LEU A 359 -0.78 3.11 20.57
C LEU A 359 0.68 3.36 20.92
N SER A 360 1.57 2.56 20.34
CA SER A 360 3.01 2.81 20.36
C SER A 360 3.60 2.71 18.96
N ALA A 361 4.70 3.41 18.70
CA ALA A 361 5.47 3.25 17.48
C ALA A 361 6.93 3.66 17.71
N LEU A 362 7.84 3.11 16.90
CA LEU A 362 9.19 3.63 16.79
C LEU A 362 9.15 4.82 15.84
N LEU A 363 9.59 5.99 16.32
CA LEU A 363 9.49 7.25 15.59
C LEU A 363 10.78 8.07 15.69
N LYS A 364 11.05 8.86 14.66
CA LYS A 364 12.05 9.92 14.67
C LYS A 364 11.68 11.07 13.73
N GLY A 365 12.25 12.24 13.98
CA GLY A 365 12.24 13.40 13.10
C GLY A 365 10.98 14.28 13.20
N GLY A 366 10.67 15.02 12.13
CA GLY A 366 9.61 16.03 12.15
C GLY A 366 9.97 17.31 12.93
N ILE A 367 11.25 17.64 13.05
CA ILE A 367 11.75 18.76 13.85
C ILE A 367 12.16 19.92 12.94
N ALA A 368 11.56 21.09 13.14
CA ALA A 368 11.97 22.34 12.50
C ALA A 368 13.13 22.95 13.29
N LYS A 369 14.36 22.45 13.05
CA LYS A 369 15.53 22.75 13.90
C LYS A 369 15.83 24.23 14.08
N LYS A 370 15.67 25.02 13.00
CA LYS A 370 15.90 26.48 13.03
C LYS A 370 14.90 27.22 13.92
N GLU A 371 13.68 26.70 14.02
CA GLU A 371 12.59 27.30 14.78
C GLU A 371 12.48 26.71 16.19
N GLY A 372 13.19 25.61 16.47
CA GLY A 372 13.03 24.85 17.71
C GLY A 372 11.64 24.26 17.89
N LYS A 373 10.92 24.02 16.78
CA LYS A 373 9.51 23.60 16.80
C LYS A 373 9.37 22.13 16.42
N LEU A 374 8.62 21.39 17.25
CA LEU A 374 8.20 20.03 16.94
C LEU A 374 7.00 20.09 15.99
N THR A 375 7.06 19.35 14.90
CA THR A 375 5.99 19.30 13.90
C THR A 375 5.56 17.86 13.60
N GLY A 376 6.42 16.89 13.91
CA GLY A 376 6.10 15.47 13.90
C GLY A 376 5.12 15.12 15.01
N LYS A 377 4.07 14.35 14.68
CA LYS A 377 3.05 13.94 15.67
C LYS A 377 2.59 12.51 15.43
N MET A 378 2.29 11.83 16.54
CA MET A 378 1.51 10.60 16.60
C MET A 378 0.14 10.94 17.17
N ILE A 379 -0.93 10.44 16.55
CA ILE A 379 -2.31 10.85 16.87
C ILE A 379 -3.23 9.62 16.92
N ILE A 380 -4.09 9.58 17.93
CA ILE A 380 -5.35 8.80 17.93
C ILE A 380 -6.50 9.80 17.92
N GLU A 381 -7.46 9.63 17.01
CA GLU A 381 -8.70 10.41 16.99
C GLU A 381 -9.92 9.53 16.68
N GLU A 382 -11.09 9.84 17.26
CA GLU A 382 -12.34 9.16 16.88
C GLU A 382 -12.79 9.63 15.49
N VAL A 383 -13.19 8.69 14.64
CA VAL A 383 -13.69 9.02 13.30
C VAL A 383 -15.03 9.74 13.37
N GLU A 384 -15.89 9.36 14.33
CA GLU A 384 -17.21 9.97 14.52
C GLU A 384 -17.16 11.37 15.14
N ASP A 385 -16.09 11.70 15.88
CA ASP A 385 -15.94 12.97 16.58
C ASP A 385 -14.44 13.37 16.66
N PRO A 386 -13.89 14.00 15.60
CA PRO A 386 -12.45 14.30 15.48
C PRO A 386 -11.90 15.32 16.51
N GLU A 387 -12.76 15.94 17.31
CA GLU A 387 -12.32 16.76 18.46
C GLU A 387 -11.87 15.88 19.63
N LYS A 388 -12.35 14.63 19.72
CA LYS A 388 -11.88 13.63 20.67
C LYS A 388 -10.64 12.97 20.13
N LYS A 389 -9.49 13.51 20.51
CA LYS A 389 -8.17 13.02 20.10
C LYS A 389 -7.11 13.22 21.15
N VAL A 390 -6.06 12.43 21.05
CA VAL A 390 -4.80 12.59 21.80
C VAL A 390 -3.67 12.71 20.79
N ILE A 391 -2.71 13.58 21.10
CA ILE A 391 -1.58 13.92 20.25
C ILE A 391 -0.31 13.82 21.10
N THR A 392 0.69 13.12 20.57
CA THR A 392 2.06 13.11 21.11
C THR A 392 3.00 13.69 20.07
N GLU A 393 3.78 14.70 20.45
CA GLU A 393 4.79 15.30 19.58
C GLU A 393 6.06 14.44 19.55
N ILE A 394 6.67 14.32 18.37
CA ILE A 394 7.93 13.60 18.17
C ILE A 394 9.07 14.57 18.44
N ALA A 395 9.94 14.24 19.40
CA ALA A 395 10.94 15.14 19.95
C ALA A 395 12.39 14.72 19.67
N SER A 396 12.62 13.58 19.03
CA SER A 396 13.95 13.02 18.78
C SER A 396 14.24 12.86 17.30
N ASP A 397 15.47 13.12 16.88
CA ASP A 397 15.98 12.73 15.56
C ASP A 397 16.51 11.29 15.53
N ASN A 398 16.59 10.63 16.69
CA ASN A 398 16.94 9.21 16.80
C ASN A 398 15.67 8.38 16.99
N TRP A 399 15.75 7.09 16.65
CA TRP A 399 14.67 6.15 16.87
C TRP A 399 14.37 6.02 18.36
N GLU A 400 13.14 6.36 18.74
CA GLU A 400 12.62 6.20 20.10
C GLU A 400 11.20 5.64 20.04
N THR A 401 10.83 4.88 21.06
CA THR A 401 9.46 4.37 21.20
C THR A 401 8.60 5.44 21.85
N TYR A 402 7.59 5.91 21.13
CA TYR A 402 6.54 6.76 21.67
C TYR A 402 5.34 5.89 21.99
N SER A 403 4.60 6.23 23.04
CA SER A 403 3.39 5.51 23.44
C SER A 403 2.34 6.47 24.00
N MET A 404 1.07 6.15 23.82
CA MET A 404 -0.06 6.83 24.43
C MET A 404 -1.22 5.86 24.69
N ASP A 405 -1.99 6.14 25.74
CA ASP A 405 -3.25 5.48 26.01
C ASP A 405 -4.43 6.37 25.60
N TYR A 406 -5.50 5.75 25.12
CA TYR A 406 -6.73 6.42 24.74
C TYR A 406 -7.95 5.58 25.06
N THR A 407 -8.91 6.14 25.79
CA THR A 407 -10.21 5.51 26.06
C THR A 407 -11.25 6.06 25.12
N THR A 408 -11.84 5.18 24.32
CA THR A 408 -12.90 5.52 23.37
C THR A 408 -14.18 5.97 24.06
N SER A 409 -14.91 6.88 23.44
CA SER A 409 -16.22 7.33 23.91
C SER A 409 -17.32 6.28 23.65
N ALA A 410 -18.44 6.40 24.35
CA ALA A 410 -19.55 5.45 24.27
C ALA A 410 -20.18 5.30 22.87
N THR A 411 -19.95 6.26 21.97
CA THR A 411 -20.46 6.25 20.60
C THR A 411 -19.39 5.94 19.55
N CYS A 412 -18.13 5.83 19.95
CA CYS A 412 -17.02 5.57 19.05
C CYS A 412 -17.11 4.14 18.50
N LYS A 413 -17.06 4.00 17.17
CA LYS A 413 -16.95 2.70 16.50
C LYS A 413 -15.63 2.56 15.78
N GLN A 414 -15.01 3.69 15.44
CA GLN A 414 -13.77 3.74 14.69
C GLN A 414 -12.83 4.80 15.26
N ILE A 415 -11.56 4.45 15.32
CA ILE A 415 -10.48 5.43 15.51
C ILE A 415 -9.60 5.49 14.28
N ARG A 416 -8.97 6.64 14.09
CA ARG A 416 -7.90 6.86 13.14
C ARG A 416 -6.60 6.99 13.91
N VAL A 417 -5.64 6.14 13.56
CA VAL A 417 -4.24 6.27 13.98
C VAL A 417 -3.50 7.01 12.89
N SER A 418 -2.77 8.07 13.23
CA SER A 418 -2.03 8.89 12.26
C SER A 418 -0.63 9.27 12.70
N PHE A 419 0.28 9.31 11.73
CA PHE A 419 1.60 9.91 11.84
C PHE A 419 1.70 11.08 10.89
N THR A 420 2.06 12.25 11.42
CA THR A 420 2.01 13.50 10.66
C THR A 420 3.32 14.25 10.73
N VAL A 421 3.65 14.98 9.67
CA VAL A 421 4.71 15.98 9.68
C VAL A 421 4.16 17.33 9.19
N GLY A 422 4.54 18.40 9.88
CA GLY A 422 4.09 19.73 9.54
C GLY A 422 4.44 20.12 8.10
N ARG A 423 3.54 20.88 7.45
CA ARG A 423 3.76 21.35 6.08
C ARG A 423 5.08 22.09 5.91
N GLY A 424 5.73 21.84 4.77
CA GLY A 424 6.93 22.56 4.36
C GLY A 424 6.64 23.98 3.88
N GLY A 425 7.70 24.74 3.63
CA GLY A 425 7.62 26.12 3.18
C GLY A 425 8.99 26.68 2.82
N TRP A 426 9.01 27.81 2.11
CA TRP A 426 10.24 28.46 1.67
C TRP A 426 11.16 28.77 2.86
N GLY A 427 12.31 28.11 2.90
CA GLY A 427 13.33 28.30 3.94
C GLY A 427 13.14 27.45 5.21
N ASN A 428 12.02 26.73 5.32
CA ASN A 428 11.75 25.81 6.43
C ASN A 428 12.60 24.54 6.25
N ASP A 429 13.30 24.17 7.32
CA ASP A 429 14.11 22.96 7.35
C ASP A 429 13.55 22.01 8.42
N ILE A 430 12.46 21.33 8.03
CA ILE A 430 11.79 20.31 8.84
C ILE A 430 12.39 18.96 8.46
N SER A 431 12.88 18.19 9.44
CA SER A 431 13.31 16.80 9.19
C SER A 431 12.11 15.93 8.82
N ALA A 432 12.34 14.87 8.04
CA ALA A 432 11.28 13.91 7.72
C ALA A 432 10.80 13.20 8.99
N VAL A 433 9.55 12.75 9.01
CA VAL A 433 9.08 11.80 10.03
C VAL A 433 9.27 10.40 9.48
N CYS A 434 9.95 9.55 10.25
CA CYS A 434 10.10 8.14 9.95
C CYS A 434 9.30 7.33 10.97
N VAL A 435 8.65 6.27 10.51
CA VAL A 435 7.80 5.38 11.31
C VAL A 435 8.21 3.94 11.07
N ASP A 436 8.29 3.17 12.16
CA ASP A 436 8.36 1.71 12.11
C ASP A 436 7.74 1.08 13.36
N ASN A 437 7.44 -0.22 13.32
CA ASN A 437 6.97 -1.05 14.44
C ASN A 437 5.78 -0.44 15.20
N ALA A 438 4.79 0.08 14.47
CA ALA A 438 3.58 0.63 15.04
C ALA A 438 2.71 -0.46 15.68
N LYS A 439 2.08 -0.18 16.81
CA LYS A 439 1.26 -1.15 17.53
C LYS A 439 0.09 -0.48 18.20
N LEU A 440 -1.11 -0.95 17.89
CA LEU A 440 -2.34 -0.56 18.59
C LEU A 440 -2.87 -1.77 19.35
N THR A 441 -2.59 -1.82 20.65
CA THR A 441 -3.09 -2.89 21.53
C THR A 441 -4.46 -2.51 22.06
N GLY A 442 -5.38 -3.47 22.13
CA GLY A 442 -6.71 -3.25 22.71
C GLY A 442 -7.71 -4.32 22.30
N VAL A 443 -9.00 -3.99 22.33
CA VAL A 443 -10.07 -4.95 22.03
C VAL A 443 -10.50 -4.85 20.56
N SER A 444 -10.59 -5.99 19.89
CA SER A 444 -11.04 -6.11 18.51
C SER A 444 -12.57 -6.03 18.37
N ARG A 445 -13.04 -6.09 17.13
CA ARG A 445 -14.46 -6.20 16.77
C ARG A 445 -14.68 -7.49 15.98
N THR A 446 -15.86 -8.09 16.13
CA THR A 446 -16.25 -9.28 15.38
C THR A 446 -17.06 -8.92 14.14
N TYR A 447 -17.03 -9.80 13.13
CA TYR A 447 -17.74 -9.59 11.87
C TYR A 447 -18.55 -10.82 11.48
N SER A 448 -19.73 -10.58 10.93
CA SER A 448 -20.53 -11.61 10.28
C SER A 448 -20.41 -11.45 8.77
N PRO A 449 -19.92 -12.46 8.02
CA PRO A 449 -19.83 -12.37 6.58
C PRO A 449 -21.18 -12.03 5.94
N LYS A 450 -21.20 -10.92 5.20
CA LYS A 450 -22.39 -10.43 4.52
C LYS A 450 -22.01 -9.68 3.25
N PHE A 451 -22.92 -9.69 2.30
CA PHE A 451 -22.86 -8.87 1.11
C PHE A 451 -24.22 -8.25 0.85
N GLY A 452 -24.24 -7.20 0.06
CA GLY A 452 -25.47 -6.46 -0.19
C GLY A 452 -25.24 -5.19 -0.97
N PHE A 453 -26.26 -4.35 -0.98
CA PHE A 453 -26.20 -3.01 -1.54
C PHE A 453 -27.12 -2.06 -0.78
N VAL A 454 -26.76 -0.78 -0.83
CA VAL A 454 -27.69 0.33 -0.61
C VAL A 454 -27.98 0.92 -1.98
N ASP A 455 -29.26 1.07 -2.31
CA ASP A 455 -29.72 1.65 -3.56
C ASP A 455 -30.27 3.06 -3.35
N ASN A 456 -29.98 3.93 -4.31
CA ASN A 456 -30.63 5.21 -4.46
C ASN A 456 -31.17 5.33 -5.88
N THR A 457 -32.31 4.69 -6.13
CA THR A 457 -33.11 4.78 -7.37
C THR A 457 -32.47 4.20 -8.63
N ALA A 458 -31.41 3.40 -8.52
CA ALA A 458 -30.81 2.76 -9.69
C ALA A 458 -31.76 1.70 -10.28
N ASP A 459 -31.75 1.52 -11.61
CA ASP A 459 -32.51 0.42 -12.19
C ASP A 459 -31.69 -0.86 -12.06
N ILE A 460 -32.03 -1.71 -11.09
CA ILE A 460 -31.33 -2.97 -10.82
C ILE A 460 -31.90 -4.07 -11.72
N GLU A 461 -31.08 -4.61 -12.61
CA GLU A 461 -31.47 -5.80 -13.37
C GLU A 461 -31.28 -7.06 -12.52
N TYR A 462 -30.09 -7.23 -11.94
CA TYR A 462 -29.78 -8.34 -11.04
C TYR A 462 -28.62 -8.06 -10.08
N PHE A 463 -28.56 -8.84 -9.00
CA PHE A 463 -27.42 -8.94 -8.10
C PHE A 463 -27.21 -10.41 -7.74
N THR A 464 -25.97 -10.89 -7.75
CA THR A 464 -25.61 -12.30 -7.51
C THR A 464 -24.28 -12.46 -6.78
N ILE A 465 -24.09 -13.65 -6.21
CA ILE A 465 -22.83 -14.12 -5.63
C ILE A 465 -22.58 -15.58 -6.06
N ASP A 466 -21.33 -15.90 -6.35
CA ASP A 466 -20.83 -17.24 -6.51
C ASP A 466 -19.82 -17.55 -5.40
N GLU A 467 -20.24 -18.38 -4.46
CA GLU A 467 -19.43 -18.81 -3.32
C GLU A 467 -18.54 -20.01 -3.67
N SER A 468 -18.34 -20.38 -4.94
CA SER A 468 -17.47 -21.50 -5.34
C SER A 468 -16.04 -21.11 -5.69
N GLY A 469 -15.76 -19.81 -5.86
CA GLY A 469 -14.43 -19.30 -6.16
C GLY A 469 -14.41 -17.88 -6.74
N ALA A 470 -13.19 -17.37 -6.97
CA ALA A 470 -12.94 -16.15 -7.73
C ALA A 470 -12.95 -16.44 -9.25
N TYR A 471 -13.82 -15.76 -10.00
CA TYR A 471 -13.98 -15.99 -11.44
C TYR A 471 -13.97 -14.69 -12.25
N ALA A 472 -13.16 -14.65 -13.30
CA ALA A 472 -13.21 -13.59 -14.29
C ALA A 472 -14.48 -13.71 -15.17
N PRO A 473 -15.03 -12.60 -15.65
CA PRO A 473 -16.02 -12.62 -16.72
C PRO A 473 -15.33 -12.93 -18.06
N MET A 474 -16.12 -13.29 -19.07
CA MET A 474 -15.63 -13.31 -20.45
C MET A 474 -15.16 -11.90 -20.84
N GLN A 475 -13.93 -11.76 -21.33
CA GLN A 475 -13.41 -10.45 -21.74
C GLN A 475 -13.96 -10.06 -23.13
N PRO A 476 -14.37 -8.80 -23.33
CA PRO A 476 -14.83 -8.34 -24.64
C PRO A 476 -13.65 -8.28 -25.62
N THR A 477 -13.88 -8.72 -26.87
CA THR A 477 -12.88 -8.68 -27.94
C THR A 477 -13.46 -8.03 -29.19
N ILE A 478 -12.64 -7.26 -29.90
CA ILE A 478 -12.96 -6.71 -31.22
C ILE A 478 -12.04 -7.37 -32.23
N THR A 479 -12.61 -8.13 -33.17
CA THR A 479 -11.87 -8.75 -34.26
C THR A 479 -12.06 -7.94 -35.55
N ILE A 480 -10.96 -7.50 -36.15
CA ILE A 480 -10.96 -6.80 -37.44
C ILE A 480 -10.54 -7.80 -38.51
N ASN A 481 -11.44 -8.12 -39.42
CA ASN A 481 -11.14 -8.94 -40.59
C ASN A 481 -11.02 -8.02 -41.82
N LEU A 482 -9.84 -7.99 -42.42
CA LEU A 482 -9.64 -7.31 -43.70
C LEU A 482 -9.93 -8.29 -44.84
N PRO A 483 -10.57 -7.84 -45.95
CA PRO A 483 -10.72 -8.69 -47.12
C PRO A 483 -9.34 -9.10 -47.64
N SER A 484 -9.17 -10.40 -47.90
CA SER A 484 -8.03 -10.94 -48.62
C SER A 484 -7.93 -10.25 -49.98
N LYS A 485 -6.74 -9.73 -50.33
CA LYS A 485 -6.48 -9.10 -51.63
C LYS A 485 -6.60 -10.10 -52.78
#